data_AF-A0A0B1SIQ1-F1
#
_entry.id   AF-A0A0B1SIQ1-F1
#
_cell.length_a   1.000
_cell.length_b   1.000
_cell.length_c   1.000
_cell.angle_alpha   90.00
_cell.angle_beta   90.00
_cell.angle_gamma   90.00
#
_symmetry.space_group_name_H-M   'P 1'
#
loop_
_entity.id
_entity.type
_entity.pdbx_description
1 polymer ?
#
loop_
_entity_poly.entity_id
_entity_poly.type
_entity_poly.pdbx_seq_one_letter_code
_entity_poly.pdbx_strand_id
1 'polypeptide(L)'
;LPCCPFNFHGKYVARSGDTGSQYDSFLKFVKEVAVRLGYIVEEDRLSIPSTKRLCFVGTIPPQGLTPNLEEVIEELTGCTGKTFLPRPKIEKIRNCLNIPAETRSALTKRFFDVILHSSDELKDGWRCGGAVELGKLAAMLTDSEKELMKQQCGGLQTFLRNQHQVFKVSYVFPVWFCGVNAVCEKISACQKSIV
;
A
#
# COMPACT_ATOMS: atom_id res chain seq x y z
N LEU A 1 2.82 8.30 -10.86
CA LEU A 1 2.17 8.88 -9.65
C LEU A 1 3.01 8.60 -8.41
N PRO A 2 3.21 9.59 -7.52
CA PRO A 2 4.25 9.51 -6.50
C PRO A 2 4.03 8.30 -5.59
N CYS A 3 5.06 7.45 -5.48
CA CYS A 3 5.09 6.31 -4.55
C CYS A 3 5.04 6.76 -3.09
N CYS A 4 5.59 7.95 -2.80
CA CYS A 4 5.60 8.63 -1.52
C CYS A 4 5.27 10.12 -1.76
N PRO A 5 4.13 10.64 -1.26
CA PRO A 5 3.76 12.04 -1.44
C PRO A 5 4.57 12.98 -0.54
N PHE A 6 4.91 14.17 -1.06
CA PHE A 6 5.64 15.24 -0.36
C PHE A 6 4.87 16.55 -0.51
N ASN A 7 4.85 17.36 0.54
CA ASN A 7 4.43 18.76 0.49
C ASN A 7 5.67 19.67 0.35
N PHE A 8 5.46 20.98 0.52
CA PHE A 8 6.52 21.98 0.41
C PHE A 8 7.62 21.85 1.47
N HIS A 9 7.41 21.11 2.57
CA HIS A 9 8.36 21.04 3.69
C HIS A 9 8.90 19.63 3.94
N GLY A 10 8.33 18.59 3.33
CA GLY A 10 8.78 17.22 3.51
C GLY A 10 7.72 16.19 3.15
N LYS A 11 7.81 15.01 3.80
CA LYS A 11 6.85 13.92 3.55
C LYS A 11 5.44 14.37 3.93
N TYR A 12 4.51 14.22 3.00
CA TYR A 12 3.11 14.56 3.23
C TYR A 12 2.48 13.57 4.22
N VAL A 13 1.70 14.11 5.15
CA VAL A 13 0.87 13.40 6.11
C VAL A 13 -0.53 13.99 6.00
N ALA A 14 -1.56 13.14 5.94
CA ALA A 14 -2.95 13.62 5.89
C ALA A 14 -3.24 14.56 7.06
N ARG A 15 -4.02 15.62 6.80
CA ARG A 15 -4.33 16.65 7.79
C ARG A 15 -5.46 16.15 8.71
N SER A 16 -5.54 16.72 9.91
CA SER A 16 -6.63 16.45 10.84
C SER A 16 -7.97 16.82 10.19
N GLY A 17 -8.85 15.83 9.99
CA GLY A 17 -10.15 16.01 9.33
C GLY A 17 -10.21 15.51 7.87
N ASP A 18 -9.08 15.14 7.27
CA ASP A 18 -9.09 14.51 5.95
C ASP A 18 -9.75 13.13 6.00
N THR A 19 -10.70 12.89 5.10
CA THR A 19 -11.32 11.59 4.87
C THR A 19 -10.74 10.90 3.64
N GLY A 20 -10.58 9.57 3.74
CA GLY A 20 -10.06 8.73 2.66
C GLY A 20 -8.65 8.21 2.91
N SER A 21 -8.00 7.73 1.85
CA SER A 21 -6.63 7.24 1.94
C SER A 21 -5.62 8.40 1.97
N GLN A 22 -4.39 8.12 2.42
CA GLN A 22 -3.26 9.05 2.34
C GLN A 22 -3.06 9.63 0.93
N TYR A 23 -3.39 8.85 -0.12
CA TYR A 23 -3.32 9.27 -1.50
C TYR A 23 -4.45 10.25 -1.87
N ASP A 24 -5.67 9.99 -1.39
CA ASP A 24 -6.83 10.87 -1.63
C ASP A 24 -6.63 12.24 -0.95
N SER A 25 -6.17 12.25 0.30
CA SER A 25 -5.80 13.48 1.02
C SER A 25 -4.73 14.26 0.27
N PHE A 26 -3.70 13.57 -0.23
CA PHE A 26 -2.64 14.21 -1.01
C PHE A 26 -3.17 14.83 -2.31
N LEU A 27 -4.07 14.14 -3.02
CA LEU A 27 -4.70 14.68 -4.23
C LEU A 27 -5.53 15.93 -3.92
N LYS A 28 -6.29 15.93 -2.82
CA LYS A 28 -7.01 17.13 -2.35
C LYS A 28 -6.05 18.30 -2.08
N PHE A 29 -4.91 18.04 -1.43
CA PHE A 29 -3.87 19.04 -1.22
C PHE A 29 -3.31 19.59 -2.53
N VAL A 30 -2.99 18.73 -3.50
CA VAL A 30 -2.48 19.17 -4.82
C VAL A 30 -3.51 20.03 -5.56
N LYS A 31 -4.79 19.63 -5.53
CA LYS A 31 -5.88 20.41 -6.12
C LYS A 31 -6.02 21.77 -5.44
N GLU A 32 -6.00 21.81 -4.11
CA GLU A 32 -6.05 23.06 -3.32
C GLU A 32 -4.92 24.01 -3.71
N VAL A 33 -3.68 23.53 -3.80
CA VAL A 33 -2.53 24.33 -4.23
C VAL A 33 -2.76 24.92 -5.62
N ALA A 34 -3.18 24.09 -6.59
CA ALA A 34 -3.42 24.55 -7.95
C ALA A 34 -4.55 25.59 -8.03
N VAL A 35 -5.66 25.37 -7.31
CA VAL A 35 -6.76 26.35 -7.25
C VAL A 35 -6.31 27.65 -6.59
N ARG A 36 -5.54 27.58 -5.50
CA ARG A 36 -5.02 28.78 -4.82
C ARG A 36 -4.08 29.60 -5.68
N LEU A 37 -3.27 28.96 -6.54
CA LEU A 37 -2.43 29.64 -7.53
C LEU A 37 -3.24 30.26 -8.68
N GLY A 38 -4.54 29.93 -8.80
CA GLY A 38 -5.44 30.49 -9.80
C GLY A 38 -5.65 29.61 -11.04
N TYR A 39 -5.26 28.33 -11.01
CA TYR A 39 -5.57 27.42 -12.11
C TYR A 39 -7.04 27.00 -12.10
N ILE A 40 -7.62 26.84 -13.29
CA ILE A 40 -8.87 26.08 -13.48
C ILE A 40 -8.48 24.60 -13.49
N VAL A 41 -8.89 23.87 -12.46
CA VAL A 41 -8.49 22.47 -12.27
C VAL A 41 -9.66 21.54 -12.59
N GLU A 42 -9.49 20.74 -13.63
CA GLU A 42 -10.39 19.65 -13.98
C GLU A 42 -9.83 18.30 -13.51
N GLU A 43 -10.72 17.38 -13.16
CA GLU A 43 -10.36 16.03 -12.73
C GLU A 43 -10.68 15.02 -13.83
N ASP A 44 -9.70 14.19 -14.18
CA ASP A 44 -9.88 13.13 -15.16
C ASP A 44 -9.29 11.79 -14.66
N ARG A 45 -9.69 10.69 -15.29
CA ARG A 45 -9.25 9.33 -14.98
C ARG A 45 -8.58 8.70 -16.18
N LEU A 46 -7.28 8.49 -16.04
CA LEU A 46 -6.45 7.82 -17.02
C LEU A 46 -6.88 6.34 -17.20
N SER A 47 -6.85 5.88 -18.44
CA SER A 47 -7.06 4.47 -18.81
C SER A 47 -5.80 3.63 -18.55
N ILE A 48 -5.37 3.57 -17.29
CA ILE A 48 -4.23 2.74 -16.85
C ILE A 48 -4.68 1.76 -15.77
N PRO A 49 -4.09 0.54 -15.72
CA PRO A 49 -4.43 -0.50 -14.74
C PRO A 49 -3.77 -0.23 -13.38
N SER A 50 -3.93 0.98 -12.83
CA SER A 50 -3.38 1.36 -11.53
C SER A 50 -4.47 1.95 -10.64
N THR A 51 -4.33 1.76 -9.34
CA THR A 51 -5.14 2.46 -8.33
C THR A 51 -4.85 3.97 -8.33
N LYS A 52 -3.66 4.35 -8.78
CA LYS A 52 -3.28 5.75 -9.02
C LYS A 52 -3.56 6.05 -10.49
N ARG A 53 -4.79 6.43 -10.82
CA ARG A 53 -5.20 6.77 -12.18
C ARG A 53 -5.94 8.11 -12.30
N LEU A 54 -6.10 8.81 -11.18
CA LEU A 54 -6.64 10.17 -11.19
C LEU A 54 -5.54 11.14 -11.66
N CYS A 55 -5.90 12.06 -12.55
CA CYS A 55 -5.06 13.18 -12.95
C CYS A 55 -5.83 14.50 -12.80
N PHE A 56 -5.06 15.58 -12.68
CA PHE A 56 -5.57 16.95 -12.70
C PHE A 56 -5.11 17.63 -13.98
N VAL A 57 -6.02 18.31 -14.67
CA VAL A 57 -5.73 19.14 -15.83
C VAL A 57 -5.90 20.59 -15.39
N GLY A 58 -4.78 21.31 -15.27
CA GLY A 58 -4.76 22.72 -14.91
C GLY A 58 -4.70 23.61 -16.14
N THR A 59 -5.68 24.48 -16.32
CA THR A 59 -5.69 25.50 -17.38
C THR A 59 -5.54 26.88 -16.77
N ILE A 60 -4.80 27.76 -17.44
CA ILE A 60 -4.65 29.15 -17.02
C ILE A 60 -5.90 29.91 -17.50
N PRO A 61 -6.64 30.60 -16.61
CA PRO A 61 -7.75 31.44 -17.02
C PRO A 61 -7.33 32.53 -18.01
N PRO A 62 -8.24 33.04 -18.87
CA PRO A 62 -7.95 34.16 -19.77
C PRO A 62 -7.43 35.42 -19.06
N GLN A 63 -7.89 35.66 -17.84
CA GLN A 63 -7.45 36.76 -16.96
C GLN A 63 -6.07 36.54 -16.32
N GLY A 64 -5.42 35.41 -16.61
CA GLY A 64 -4.17 35.00 -15.96
C GLY A 64 -4.39 34.26 -14.64
N LEU A 65 -3.28 34.05 -13.92
CA LEU A 65 -3.30 33.49 -12.56
C LEU A 65 -3.78 34.52 -11.53
N THR A 66 -3.86 34.12 -10.26
CA THR A 66 -4.27 35.03 -9.19
C THR A 66 -3.35 36.26 -9.12
N PRO A 67 -3.87 37.50 -8.95
CA PRO A 67 -3.06 38.72 -8.98
C PRO A 67 -2.08 38.83 -7.81
N ASN A 68 -2.38 38.18 -6.68
CA ASN A 68 -1.54 38.12 -5.48
C ASN A 68 -0.68 36.84 -5.46
N LEU A 69 -0.15 36.44 -6.62
CA LEU A 69 0.57 35.18 -6.78
C LEU A 69 1.72 35.01 -5.78
N GLU A 70 2.53 36.04 -5.60
CA GLU A 70 3.68 35.99 -4.67
C GLU A 70 3.24 35.84 -3.22
N GLU A 71 2.18 36.53 -2.78
CA GLU A 71 1.63 36.37 -1.43
C GLU A 71 1.11 34.95 -1.20
N VAL A 72 0.47 34.36 -2.21
CA VAL A 72 -0.01 32.97 -2.13
C VAL A 72 1.17 32.00 -2.07
N ILE A 73 2.24 32.23 -2.83
CA ILE A 73 3.46 31.42 -2.76
C ILE A 73 4.08 31.52 -1.38
N GLU A 74 4.23 32.74 -0.86
CA GLU A 74 4.74 33.02 0.49
C GLU A 74 3.88 32.34 1.56
N GLU A 75 2.55 32.36 1.46
CA GLU A 75 1.68 31.70 2.44
C GLU A 75 1.80 30.16 2.38
N LEU A 76 1.89 29.60 1.17
CA LEU A 76 2.02 28.16 0.96
C LEU A 76 3.38 27.62 1.38
N THR A 77 4.44 28.42 1.24
CA THR A 77 5.83 27.99 1.46
C THR A 77 6.47 28.55 2.73
N GLY A 78 6.00 29.69 3.21
CA GLY A 78 6.62 30.53 4.24
C GLY A 78 6.39 30.13 5.70
N CYS A 79 5.85 28.95 5.99
CA CYS A 79 5.77 28.45 7.37
C CYS A 79 7.16 28.36 8.03
N THR A 80 7.45 29.36 8.87
CA THR A 80 8.67 29.65 9.65
C THR A 80 8.86 28.69 10.83
N GLY A 81 8.98 27.40 10.54
CA GLY A 81 9.33 26.41 11.57
C GLY A 81 9.69 25.03 11.05
N LYS A 82 9.43 24.74 9.77
CA LYS A 82 9.77 23.46 9.15
C LYS A 82 10.80 23.69 8.05
N THR A 83 12.06 23.36 8.34
CA THR A 83 13.11 23.29 7.31
C THR A 83 12.67 22.32 6.21
N PHE A 84 12.81 22.74 4.95
CA PHE A 84 12.57 21.84 3.81
C PHE A 84 13.37 20.56 3.98
N LEU A 85 12.68 19.42 4.03
CA LEU A 85 13.29 18.10 4.10
C LEU A 85 13.28 17.47 2.70
N PRO A 86 14.40 17.52 1.95
CA PRO A 86 14.47 16.87 0.65
C PRO A 86 14.28 15.36 0.79
N ARG A 87 13.75 14.75 -0.28
CA ARG A 87 13.70 13.29 -0.39
C ARG A 87 15.13 12.73 -0.30
N PRO A 88 15.37 11.66 0.47
CA PRO A 88 16.67 11.00 0.45
C PRO A 88 17.00 10.51 -0.96
N LYS A 89 18.26 10.66 -1.39
CA LYS A 89 18.74 10.26 -2.73
C LYS A 89 18.44 8.80 -3.06
N ILE A 90 18.36 7.95 -2.04
CA ILE A 90 18.09 6.52 -2.15
C ILE A 90 16.74 6.24 -1.47
N GLU A 91 15.74 5.86 -2.27
CA GLU A 91 14.49 5.31 -1.76
C GLU A 91 14.77 3.90 -1.21
N LYS A 92 14.47 3.68 0.08
CA LYS A 92 14.55 2.34 0.65
C LYS A 92 13.54 1.45 -0.08
N ILE A 93 14.03 0.41 -0.73
CA ILE A 93 13.20 -0.62 -1.36
C ILE A 93 12.42 -1.35 -0.26
N ARG A 94 11.08 -1.26 -0.29
CA ARG A 94 10.16 -1.83 0.71
C ARG A 94 9.29 -2.96 0.16
N ASN A 95 9.59 -3.48 -1.02
CA ASN A 95 8.74 -4.44 -1.74
C ASN A 95 9.11 -5.90 -1.46
N CYS A 96 9.61 -6.22 -0.26
CA CYS A 96 10.08 -7.56 0.12
C CYS A 96 11.24 -8.11 -0.73
N LEU A 97 11.79 -7.36 -1.69
CA LEU A 97 12.91 -7.82 -2.53
C LEU A 97 14.22 -8.01 -1.73
N ASN A 98 14.37 -7.27 -0.62
CA ASN A 98 15.57 -7.33 0.21
C ASN A 98 15.59 -8.51 1.19
N ILE A 99 14.55 -9.36 1.22
CA ILE A 99 14.58 -10.58 2.02
C ILE A 99 15.52 -11.57 1.33
N PRO A 100 16.57 -12.09 2.01
CA PRO A 100 17.47 -13.07 1.45
C PRO A 100 16.71 -14.26 0.84
N ALA A 101 17.17 -14.77 -0.29
CA ALA A 101 16.51 -15.86 -1.00
C ALA A 101 16.30 -17.09 -0.09
N GLU A 102 17.32 -17.42 0.71
CA GLU A 102 17.27 -18.51 1.71
C GLU A 102 16.12 -18.31 2.72
N THR A 103 16.04 -17.13 3.34
CA THR A 103 14.98 -16.81 4.30
C THR A 103 13.59 -16.88 3.65
N ARG A 104 13.48 -16.40 2.41
CA ARG A 104 12.23 -16.42 1.65
C ARG A 104 11.78 -17.86 1.37
N SER A 105 12.70 -18.71 0.90
CA SER A 105 12.43 -20.13 0.63
C SER A 105 12.08 -20.89 1.89
N ALA A 106 12.81 -20.66 2.99
CA ALA A 106 12.56 -21.28 4.29
C ALA A 106 11.16 -20.93 4.83
N LEU A 107 10.80 -19.64 4.81
CA LEU A 107 9.48 -19.17 5.24
C LEU A 107 8.36 -19.70 4.35
N THR A 108 8.55 -19.65 3.03
CA THR A 108 7.57 -20.15 2.04
C THR A 108 7.31 -21.64 2.26
N LYS A 109 8.36 -22.45 2.40
CA LYS A 109 8.22 -23.87 2.68
C LYS A 109 7.50 -24.11 4.00
N ARG A 110 7.90 -23.42 5.08
CA ARG A 110 7.30 -23.57 6.40
C ARG A 110 5.81 -23.26 6.40
N PHE A 111 5.39 -22.19 5.74
CA PHE A 111 3.97 -21.85 5.61
C PHE A 111 3.21 -22.81 4.70
N PHE A 112 3.84 -23.25 3.61
CA PHE A 112 3.27 -24.25 2.72
C PHE A 112 2.98 -25.56 3.46
N ASP A 113 3.94 -26.07 4.23
CA ASP A 113 3.78 -27.32 4.98
C ASP A 113 2.63 -27.21 6.00
N VAL A 114 2.49 -26.08 6.69
CA VAL A 114 1.38 -25.84 7.63
C VAL A 114 0.03 -25.86 6.92
N ILE A 115 -0.05 -25.24 5.74
CA ILE A 115 -1.30 -25.20 4.96
C ILE A 115 -1.60 -26.58 4.38
N LEU A 116 -0.59 -27.30 3.90
CA LEU A 116 -0.74 -28.63 3.33
C LEU A 116 -1.21 -29.65 4.38
N HIS A 117 -0.71 -29.57 5.61
CA HIS A 117 -1.10 -30.47 6.71
C HIS A 117 -2.32 -29.98 7.50
N SER A 118 -2.97 -28.89 7.07
CA SER A 118 -4.19 -28.41 7.74
C SER A 118 -5.44 -29.21 7.38
N SER A 119 -5.39 -29.99 6.31
CA SER A 119 -6.45 -30.92 5.90
C SER A 119 -5.82 -32.13 5.22
N ASP A 120 -6.36 -33.31 5.52
CA ASP A 120 -5.99 -34.57 4.88
C ASP A 120 -6.88 -34.90 3.67
N GLU A 121 -7.71 -33.95 3.22
CA GLU A 121 -8.55 -34.14 2.03
C GLU A 121 -7.70 -34.45 0.79
N LEU A 122 -7.97 -35.61 0.21
CA LEU A 122 -7.38 -36.08 -1.03
C LEU A 122 -8.38 -35.88 -2.17
N LYS A 123 -7.93 -35.21 -3.23
CA LYS A 123 -8.68 -35.09 -4.48
C LYS A 123 -7.80 -35.58 -5.62
N ASP A 124 -8.27 -36.59 -6.35
CA ASP A 124 -7.54 -37.21 -7.46
C ASP A 124 -6.12 -37.69 -7.05
N GLY A 125 -5.96 -38.15 -5.80
CA GLY A 125 -4.67 -38.59 -5.25
C GLY A 125 -3.77 -37.45 -4.74
N TRP A 126 -4.19 -36.20 -4.85
CA TRP A 126 -3.46 -35.03 -4.36
C TRP A 126 -4.02 -34.52 -3.05
N ARG A 127 -3.13 -34.22 -2.08
CA ARG A 127 -3.52 -33.54 -0.84
C ARG A 127 -3.89 -32.10 -1.12
N CYS A 128 -5.16 -31.75 -0.95
CA CYS A 128 -5.63 -30.39 -1.23
C CYS A 128 -5.10 -29.35 -0.23
N GLY A 129 -4.67 -29.80 0.95
CA GLY A 129 -4.41 -28.92 2.08
C GLY A 129 -5.66 -28.16 2.48
N GLY A 130 -5.49 -27.05 3.20
CA GLY A 130 -6.61 -26.26 3.68
C GLY A 130 -6.40 -24.76 3.49
N ALA A 131 -7.15 -24.00 4.28
CA ALA A 131 -7.03 -22.55 4.36
C ALA A 131 -6.71 -22.14 5.79
N VAL A 132 -5.65 -21.34 5.97
CA VAL A 132 -5.19 -20.90 7.28
C VAL A 132 -5.36 -19.38 7.40
N GLU A 133 -5.74 -18.93 8.59
CA GLU A 133 -5.83 -17.51 8.90
C GLU A 133 -4.44 -16.86 8.95
N LEU A 134 -4.33 -15.64 8.43
CA LEU A 134 -3.07 -14.88 8.44
C LEU A 134 -2.49 -14.74 9.87
N GLY A 135 -3.34 -14.59 10.88
CA GLY A 135 -2.93 -14.48 12.28
C GLY A 135 -2.17 -15.71 12.78
N LYS A 136 -2.58 -16.92 12.36
CA LYS A 136 -1.89 -18.18 12.72
C LYS A 136 -0.50 -18.24 12.11
N LEU A 137 -0.34 -17.81 10.86
CA LEU A 137 0.99 -17.75 10.22
C LEU A 137 1.88 -16.67 10.87
N ALA A 138 1.31 -15.52 11.23
CA ALA A 138 2.05 -14.45 11.90
C ALA A 138 2.57 -14.86 13.28
N ALA A 139 1.83 -15.71 14.01
CA ALA A 139 2.24 -16.25 15.30
C ALA A 139 3.44 -17.23 15.19
N MET A 140 3.63 -17.85 14.02
CA MET A 140 4.74 -18.78 13.76
C MET A 140 6.05 -18.09 13.32
N LEU A 141 6.04 -16.76 13.20
CA LEU A 141 7.24 -15.99 12.92
C LEU A 141 8.05 -15.79 14.20
N THR A 142 9.36 -15.94 14.10
CA THR A 142 10.27 -15.49 15.17
C THR A 142 10.26 -13.97 15.26
N ASP A 143 10.75 -13.40 16.35
CA ASP A 143 10.75 -11.94 16.51
C ASP A 143 11.67 -11.25 15.48
N SER A 144 12.77 -11.90 15.08
CA SER A 144 13.63 -11.43 13.99
C SER A 144 12.92 -11.46 12.63
N GLU A 145 12.13 -12.50 12.34
CA GLU A 145 11.36 -12.58 11.10
C GLU A 145 10.18 -11.60 11.10
N LYS A 146 9.52 -11.37 12.24
CA LYS A 146 8.47 -10.35 12.38
C LYS A 146 9.05 -8.96 12.09
N GLU A 147 10.23 -8.66 12.60
CA GLU A 147 10.91 -7.39 12.37
C GLU A 147 11.30 -7.23 10.89
N LEU A 148 11.80 -8.31 10.27
CA LEU A 148 12.08 -8.35 8.83
C LEU A 148 10.82 -8.09 7.98
N MET A 149 9.67 -8.65 8.38
CA MET A 149 8.38 -8.39 7.72
C MET A 149 7.90 -6.96 7.94
N LYS A 150 8.02 -6.41 9.16
CA LYS A 150 7.62 -5.03 9.48
C LYS A 150 8.41 -3.98 8.68
N GLN A 151 9.65 -4.29 8.31
CA GLN A 151 10.47 -3.41 7.48
C GLN A 151 9.99 -3.33 6.02
N GLN A 152 9.08 -4.20 5.59
CA GLN A 152 8.50 -4.21 4.25
C GLN A 152 7.13 -3.51 4.20
N CYS A 153 6.83 -2.86 3.08
CA CYS A 153 5.52 -2.26 2.82
C CYS A 153 4.46 -3.37 2.74
N GLY A 154 3.56 -3.41 3.72
CA GLY A 154 2.44 -4.36 3.80
C GLY A 154 2.79 -5.72 4.42
N GLY A 155 3.98 -5.85 5.03
CA GLY A 155 4.29 -6.94 5.96
C GLY A 155 4.17 -8.37 5.38
N LEU A 156 3.72 -9.30 6.22
CA LEU A 156 3.53 -10.70 5.88
C LEU A 156 2.52 -10.89 4.73
N GLN A 157 1.52 -10.03 4.64
CA GLN A 157 0.52 -10.10 3.57
C GLN A 157 1.15 -9.82 2.19
N THR A 158 1.98 -8.78 2.08
CA THR A 158 2.73 -8.51 0.85
C THR A 158 3.70 -9.64 0.52
N PHE A 159 4.38 -10.19 1.53
CA PHE A 159 5.28 -11.33 1.33
C PHE A 159 4.56 -12.51 0.65
N LEU A 160 3.40 -12.91 1.18
CA LEU A 160 2.62 -14.03 0.66
C LEU A 160 2.06 -13.73 -0.74
N ARG A 161 1.62 -12.49 -1.00
CA ARG A 161 1.17 -12.05 -2.33
C ARG A 161 2.28 -12.07 -3.37
N ASN A 162 3.50 -11.72 -2.98
CA ASN A 162 4.63 -11.78 -3.87
C ASN A 162 4.96 -13.24 -4.25
N GLN A 163 4.74 -14.19 -3.33
CA GLN A 163 4.85 -15.63 -3.58
C GLN A 163 3.58 -16.25 -4.20
N HIS A 164 3.01 -15.56 -5.18
CA HIS A 164 1.77 -15.95 -5.89
C HIS A 164 1.83 -17.34 -6.53
N GLN A 165 3.03 -17.84 -6.83
CA GLN A 165 3.22 -19.19 -7.35
C GLN A 165 2.85 -20.25 -6.30
N VAL A 166 3.04 -19.97 -5.00
CA VAL A 166 2.74 -20.91 -3.91
C VAL A 166 1.43 -20.58 -3.21
N PHE A 167 1.14 -19.30 -2.97
CA PHE A 167 0.01 -18.88 -2.13
C PHE A 167 -1.04 -18.08 -2.88
N LYS A 168 -2.30 -18.37 -2.54
CA LYS A 168 -3.45 -17.54 -2.87
C LYS A 168 -4.02 -16.92 -1.60
N VAL A 169 -3.85 -15.60 -1.49
CA VAL A 169 -4.37 -14.80 -0.38
C VAL A 169 -5.77 -14.29 -0.74
N SER A 170 -6.79 -14.70 0.01
CA SER A 170 -8.19 -14.31 -0.21
C SER A 170 -8.74 -13.58 1.02
N TYR A 171 -9.48 -12.51 0.78
CA TYR A 171 -10.24 -11.82 1.83
C TYR A 171 -11.58 -12.53 2.03
N VAL A 172 -11.85 -13.00 3.25
CA VAL A 172 -13.19 -13.47 3.62
C VAL A 172 -13.84 -12.34 4.42
N PHE A 173 -14.82 -11.66 3.80
CA PHE A 173 -15.72 -10.80 4.55
C PHE A 173 -16.56 -11.71 5.47
N PRO A 174 -16.55 -11.52 6.80
CA PRO A 174 -17.50 -12.21 7.66
C PRO A 174 -18.90 -11.76 7.25
N VAL A 175 -19.77 -12.71 6.98
CA VAL A 175 -21.21 -12.45 6.91
C VAL A 175 -21.63 -11.91 8.28
N TRP A 176 -22.30 -10.76 8.27
CA TRP A 176 -22.68 -9.96 9.43
C TRP A 176 -23.22 -10.79 10.60
N PHE A 177 -22.49 -10.81 11.72
CA PHE A 177 -23.09 -10.88 13.06
C PHE A 177 -22.26 -9.99 13.99
N CYS A 178 -22.89 -8.90 14.42
CA CYS A 178 -22.52 -8.01 15.53
C CYS A 178 -21.09 -7.40 15.55
N GLY A 179 -20.99 -6.16 15.08
CA GLY A 179 -20.35 -5.09 15.86
C GLY A 179 -18.82 -4.98 15.92
N VAL A 180 -18.05 -5.85 15.25
CA VAL A 180 -16.59 -5.66 15.11
C VAL A 180 -16.16 -5.99 13.69
N ASN A 181 -15.61 -5.01 12.96
CA ASN A 181 -15.02 -5.24 11.63
C ASN A 181 -13.73 -6.08 11.76
N ALA A 182 -13.87 -7.40 11.91
CA ALA A 182 -12.77 -8.34 11.79
C ALA A 182 -12.64 -8.77 10.32
N VAL A 183 -11.68 -8.21 9.58
CA VAL A 183 -11.32 -8.75 8.26
C VAL A 183 -10.60 -10.07 8.50
N CYS A 184 -11.23 -11.20 8.13
CA CYS A 184 -10.61 -12.51 8.24
C CYS A 184 -9.94 -12.86 6.90
N GLU A 185 -8.61 -12.91 6.88
CA GLU A 185 -7.85 -13.26 5.68
C GLU A 185 -7.51 -14.75 5.68
N LYS A 186 -7.98 -15.47 4.65
CA LYS A 186 -7.68 -16.89 4.45
C LYS A 186 -6.62 -17.06 3.38
N ILE A 187 -5.64 -17.90 3.67
CA ILE A 187 -4.52 -18.21 2.78
C ILE A 187 -4.59 -19.68 2.42
N SER A 188 -4.56 -19.96 1.12
CA SER A 188 -4.53 -21.32 0.57
C SER A 188 -3.28 -21.52 -0.27
N ALA A 189 -2.77 -22.74 -0.33
CA ALA A 189 -1.63 -23.08 -1.18
C ALA A 189 -2.11 -23.59 -2.54
N CYS A 190 -1.50 -23.11 -3.63
CA CYS A 190 -1.79 -23.56 -4.99
C CYS A 190 -0.78 -24.63 -5.39
N GLN A 191 -1.22 -25.89 -5.52
CA GLN A 191 -0.35 -26.98 -5.97
C GLN A 191 0.00 -26.94 -7.46
N LYS A 192 -0.67 -26.11 -8.27
CA LYS A 192 -0.47 -26.08 -9.73
C LYS A 192 0.87 -25.50 -10.20
N SER A 193 1.66 -24.86 -9.33
CA SER A 193 2.89 -24.15 -9.76
C SER A 193 4.20 -24.79 -9.29
N ILE A 194 4.19 -26.00 -8.72
CA ILE A 194 5.40 -26.70 -8.22
C ILE A 194 5.74 -27.91 -9.12
N VAL A 195 5.59 -27.75 -10.43
CA VAL A 195 6.13 -28.67 -11.44
C VAL A 195 7.04 -27.89 -12.36
#